data_AF-A0A1J5NYR3-F1
#
_entry.id   AF-A0A1J5NYR3-F1
#
_cell.length_a   1.000
_cell.length_b   1.000
_cell.length_c   1.000
_cell.angle_alpha   90.00
_cell.angle_beta   90.00
_cell.angle_gamma   90.00
#
_symmetry.space_group_name_H-M   'P 1'
#
loop_
_entity.id
_entity.type
_entity.pdbx_description
1 polymer ?
#
loop_
_entity_poly.entity_id
_entity_poly.type
_entity_poly.pdbx_seq_one_letter_code
_entity_poly.pdbx_strand_id
1 'polypeptide(L)' 'MPEAARRDMLAKTAASLPVGRVGVGEDIARQILAFMTIGFATGSIVYIDGGALIS' A
#
# COMPACT_ATOMS: atom_id res chain seq x y z
N MET A 1 18.52 10.61 -1.51
CA MET A 1 18.89 9.69 -0.42
C MET A 1 19.92 8.70 -0.95
N PRO A 2 20.98 8.37 -0.19
CA PRO A 2 21.89 7.28 -0.56
C PRO A 2 21.14 5.95 -0.71
N GLU A 3 21.57 5.08 -1.62
CA GLU A 3 20.87 3.83 -1.94
C GLU A 3 20.76 2.89 -0.72
N ALA A 4 21.83 2.75 0.05
CA ALA A 4 21.84 1.96 1.28
C ALA A 4 20.80 2.47 2.30
N ALA A 5 20.76 3.79 2.52
CA ALA A 5 19.78 4.41 3.42
C ALA A 5 18.33 4.18 2.93
N ARG A 6 18.10 4.21 1.62
CA ARG A 6 16.79 3.88 1.04
C ARG A 6 16.39 2.42 1.31
N ARG A 7 17.32 1.48 1.10
CA ARG A 7 17.05 0.05 1.31
C ARG A 7 16.76 -0.25 2.77
N ASP A 8 17.53 0.31 3.69
CA ASP A 8 17.31 0.14 5.13
C ASP A 8 15.95 0.69 5.57
N MET A 9 15.57 1.86 5.07
CA MET A 9 14.25 2.44 5.34
C MET A 9 13.14 1.49 4.87
N LEU A 10 13.21 1.01 3.62
CA LEU A 10 12.19 0.10 3.07
C LEU A 10 12.13 -1.24 3.83
N ALA A 11 13.28 -1.79 4.23
CA ALA A 11 13.33 -3.02 5.01
C ALA A 11 12.68 -2.85 6.39
N LYS A 12 12.95 -1.73 7.07
CA LYS A 12 12.31 -1.39 8.35
C LYS A 12 10.80 -1.23 8.20
N THR A 13 10.34 -0.53 7.16
CA THR A 13 8.91 -0.39 6.87
C THR A 13 8.27 -1.74 6.58
N ALA A 14 8.88 -2.59 5.76
CA ALA A 14 8.35 -3.93 5.49
C ALA A 14 8.18 -4.76 6.77
N ALA A 15 9.17 -4.71 7.67
CA ALA A 15 9.15 -5.45 8.93
C ALA A 15 8.10 -4.95 9.93
N SER A 16 7.69 -3.68 9.85
CA SER A 16 6.68 -3.11 10.75
C SER A 16 5.24 -3.32 10.25
N LEU A 17 5.04 -3.59 8.96
CA LEU A 17 3.72 -3.74 8.38
C LEU A 17 3.18 -5.17 8.55
N PRO A 18 1.89 -5.34 8.89
CA PRO A 18 1.24 -6.66 8.92
C PRO A 18 1.43 -7.50 7.66
N VAL A 19 1.46 -6.87 6.47
CA VAL A 19 1.67 -7.58 5.20
C VAL A 19 3.13 -7.98 4.93
N GLY A 20 4.09 -7.55 5.76
CA GLY A 20 5.50 -7.95 5.69
C GLY A 20 6.28 -7.43 4.47
N ARG A 21 5.75 -6.44 3.74
CA ARG A 21 6.38 -5.85 2.55
C ARG A 21 5.99 -4.39 2.35
N VAL A 22 6.82 -3.67 1.60
CA VAL A 22 6.46 -2.34 1.10
C VAL A 22 5.46 -2.45 -0.07
N GLY A 23 4.59 -1.46 -0.17
CA GLY A 23 3.66 -1.33 -1.30
C GLY A 23 4.40 -1.05 -2.61
N VAL A 24 3.84 -1.52 -3.71
CA VAL A 24 4.27 -1.22 -5.08
C VAL A 24 3.14 -0.51 -5.83
N GLY A 25 3.44 0.12 -6.97
CA GLY A 25 2.44 0.89 -7.74
C GLY A 25 1.22 0.06 -8.14
N GLU A 26 1.43 -1.23 -8.42
CA GLU A 26 0.39 -2.17 -8.80
C GLU A 26 -0.62 -2.45 -7.67
N ASP A 27 -0.25 -2.27 -6.40
CA ASP A 27 -1.19 -2.42 -5.28
C ASP A 27 -2.28 -1.34 -5.34
N ILE A 28 -1.90 -0.10 -5.65
CA ILE A 28 -2.82 1.03 -5.78
C ILE A 28 -3.60 0.96 -7.09
N ALA A 29 -2.92 0.64 -8.19
CA ALA A 29 -3.54 0.58 -9.51
C ALA A 29 -4.72 -0.40 -9.57
N ARG A 30 -4.60 -1.56 -8.90
CA ARG A 30 -5.70 -2.55 -8.83
C ARG A 30 -6.95 -1.98 -8.19
N GLN A 31 -6.83 -1.22 -7.10
CA GLN A 31 -8.01 -0.65 -6.43
C GLN A 31 -8.62 0.50 -7.24
N ILE A 32 -7.80 1.30 -7.93
CA ILE A 32 -8.29 2.32 -8.86
C ILE A 32 -9.14 1.66 -9.95
N LEU A 33 -8.64 0.59 -10.56
CA LEU A 33 -9.39 -0.17 -11.56
C LEU A 33 -10.70 -0.74 -10.98
N ALA A 34 -10.66 -1.28 -9.76
CA ALA A 34 -11.87 -1.77 -9.09
C ALA A 34 -12.94 -0.67 -8.94
N PHE A 35 -12.55 0.55 -8.52
CA PHE A 35 -13.50 1.67 -8.44
C PHE A 35 -14.03 2.11 -9.81
N MET A 36 -13.22 2.02 -10.87
CA MET A 36 -13.67 2.33 -12.23
C MET A 36 -14.67 1.29 -12.77
N THR A 37 -14.60 0.04 -12.32
CA THR A 37 -15.40 -1.06 -12.89
C THR A 37 -16.61 -1.48 -12.04
N ILE A 38 -16.68 -1.10 -10.76
CA ILE A 38 -17.79 -1.46 -9.87
C ILE A 38 -18.82 -0.32 -9.84
N GLY A 39 -19.83 -0.39 -10.71
CA GLY A 39 -20.85 0.66 -10.87
C GLY A 39 -21.80 0.87 -9.68
N PHE A 40 -21.72 0.06 -8.62
CA PHE A 40 -22.53 0.19 -7.41
C PHE A 40 -21.74 0.70 -6.20
N ALA A 41 -20.41 0.83 -6.32
CA ALA A 41 -19.57 1.38 -5.25
C ALA A 41 -19.53 2.91 -5.36
N THR A 42 -19.96 3.61 -4.31
CA THR A 42 -19.87 5.07 -4.21
C THR A 42 -19.61 5.51 -2.77
N GLY A 43 -19.07 6.71 -2.57
CA GLY A 43 -18.84 7.32 -1.24
C GLY A 43 -17.91 6.53 -0.31
N SER A 44 -17.17 5.55 -0.81
CA SER A 44 -16.39 4.62 -0.01
C SER A 44 -14.91 4.99 -0.01
N ILE A 45 -14.23 4.77 1.13
CA ILE A 45 -12.78 4.91 1.27
C ILE A 45 -12.19 3.51 1.50
N VAL A 46 -11.12 3.19 0.77
CA VAL A 46 -10.36 1.94 0.93
C VAL A 46 -8.91 2.29 1.27
N TYR A 47 -8.42 1.76 2.39
CA TYR A 47 -7.03 1.89 2.79
C TYR A 47 -6.20 0.77 2.17
N ILE A 48 -5.10 1.13 1.51
CA ILE A 48 -4.15 0.21 0.88
C ILE A 48 -2.76 0.57 1.39
N ASP A 49 -2.49 0.21 2.64
CA ASP A 49 -1.31 0.67 3.37
C ASP A 49 -0.51 -0.49 3.99
N GLY A 50 -0.83 -1.73 3.62
CA GLY A 50 -0.19 -2.90 4.20
C GLY A 50 -0.54 -3.16 5.67
N GLY A 51 -1.61 -2.51 6.18
CA GLY A 51 -2.05 -2.60 7.56
C GLY A 51 -1.45 -1.54 8.49
N ALA A 52 -0.76 -0.52 7.95
CA ALA A 52 -0.13 0.53 8.73
C ALA A 52 -1.09 1.26 9.69
N LEU A 53 -2.34 1.48 9.28
CA LEU A 53 -3.34 2.20 10.06
C LEU A 53 -3.80 1.44 11.32
N ILE A 54 -3.62 0.11 11.35
CA ILE A 54 -4.14 -0.75 12.41
C ILE A 54 -3.05 -1.44 13.25
N SER A 55 -1.78 -1.18 12.92
CA SER A 55 -0.61 -1.74 13.60
C SER A 55 -0.06 -0.83 14.68
#